data_AF-A0A6L6BZI2-F1
#
_entry.id   AF-A0A6L6BZI2-F1
#
_cell.length_a   1.000
_cell.length_b   1.000
_cell.length_c   1.000
_cell.angle_alpha   90.00
_cell.angle_beta   90.00
_cell.angle_gamma   90.00
#
_symmetry.space_group_name_H-M   'P 1'
#
loop_
_entity.id
_entity.type
_entity.pdbx_description
1 polymer ?
#
loop_
_entity_poly.entity_id
_entity_poly.type
_entity_poly.pdbx_seq_one_letter_code
_entity_poly.pdbx_strand_id
1 'polypeptide(L)'
;MLSELGYANLHEFIEKVLPSSIVMENSLSELLPDAISEVDAIAELRNFASKNVVATSLIGTGYYGTITPPVILRNVLENPAWYTAYTPYQPEISQGRLEALFAFQTMVSDLTGLPIANASMLDEATAAAEAMTLANRVWKGAQDAVFLIDKNLH
;
A
#
# COMPACT_ATOMS: atom_id res chain seq x y z
N MET A 1 6.68 20.51 25.86
CA MET A 1 7.43 20.47 24.59
C MET A 1 7.90 21.86 24.18
N LEU A 2 7.02 22.82 23.85
CA LEU A 2 7.46 24.16 23.40
C LEU A 2 8.36 24.89 24.40
N SER A 3 8.05 24.84 25.69
CA SER A 3 8.90 25.42 26.74
C SER A 3 10.30 24.80 26.81
N GLU A 4 10.46 23.50 26.55
CA GLU A 4 11.77 22.83 26.51
C GLU A 4 12.59 23.24 25.29
N LEU A 5 11.89 23.57 24.20
CA LEU A 5 12.47 24.08 22.97
C LEU A 5 12.70 25.61 23.02
N GLY A 6 12.26 26.28 24.10
CA GLY A 6 12.41 27.72 24.29
C GLY A 6 11.43 28.60 23.52
N TYR A 7 10.30 28.05 23.04
CA TYR A 7 9.28 28.81 22.29
C TYR A 7 8.05 29.09 23.13
N ALA A 8 7.46 30.28 22.95
CA ALA A 8 6.28 30.70 23.70
C ALA A 8 4.99 30.08 23.16
N ASN A 9 4.94 29.77 21.86
CA ASN A 9 3.77 29.19 21.20
C ASN A 9 4.16 28.44 19.91
N LEU A 10 3.19 27.73 19.32
CA LEU A 10 3.39 26.93 18.11
C LEU A 10 3.69 27.79 16.87
N HIS A 11 3.11 28.99 16.79
CA HIS A 11 3.31 29.89 15.66
C HIS A 11 4.77 30.35 15.58
N GLU A 12 5.33 30.80 16.69
CA GLU A 12 6.75 31.17 16.80
C GLU A 12 7.68 30.01 16.40
N PHE A 13 7.37 28.79 16.83
CA PHE A 13 8.14 27.61 16.45
C PHE A 13 8.08 27.34 14.93
N ILE A 14 6.89 27.40 14.32
CA ILE A 14 6.70 27.14 12.89
C ILE A 14 7.46 28.18 12.05
N GLU A 15 7.39 29.47 12.39
CA GLU A 15 8.12 30.53 11.68
C GLU A 15 9.64 30.35 11.68
N LYS A 16 10.18 29.66 12.70
CA LYS A 16 11.62 29.38 12.80
C LYS A 16 12.06 28.15 12.02
N VAL A 17 11.15 27.20 11.79
CA VAL A 17 11.45 25.93 11.08
C VAL A 17 11.14 26.03 9.59
N LEU A 18 10.08 26.75 9.23
CA LEU A 18 9.55 26.77 7.87
C LEU A 18 9.94 28.09 7.17
N PRO A 19 10.66 28.05 6.03
CA PRO A 19 11.00 29.25 5.30
C PRO A 19 9.75 29.99 4.81
N SER A 20 9.69 31.31 5.04
CA SER A 20 8.54 32.15 4.66
C SER A 20 8.19 32.11 3.17
N SER A 21 9.16 31.81 2.31
CA SER A 21 8.97 31.72 0.85
C SER A 21 8.09 30.56 0.39
N ILE A 22 7.80 29.58 1.26
CA ILE A 22 6.98 28.40 0.95
C ILE A 22 5.80 28.23 1.91
N VAL A 23 5.56 29.20 2.80
CA VAL A 23 4.42 29.16 3.71
C VAL A 23 3.15 29.38 2.91
N MET A 24 2.14 28.54 3.17
CA MET A 24 0.82 28.69 2.56
C MET A 24 0.14 29.95 3.11
N GLU A 25 -0.20 30.88 2.22
CA GLU A 25 -0.83 32.17 2.59
C GLU A 25 -2.32 32.02 2.94
N ASN A 26 -3.02 31.09 2.27
CA ASN A 26 -4.46 30.87 2.46
C ASN A 26 -4.72 29.75 3.47
N SER A 27 -5.77 29.90 4.27
CA SER A 27 -6.18 28.84 5.19
C SER A 27 -6.83 27.68 4.43
N LEU A 28 -6.39 26.45 4.71
CA LEU A 28 -7.05 25.23 4.22
C LEU A 28 -8.53 25.16 4.63
N SER A 29 -8.92 25.82 5.73
CA SER A 29 -10.32 25.89 6.17
C SER A 29 -11.25 26.60 5.19
N GLU A 30 -10.71 27.42 4.28
CA GLU A 30 -11.50 28.06 3.22
C GLU A 30 -11.77 27.10 2.05
N LEU A 31 -11.00 26.01 1.93
CA LEU A 31 -11.05 25.05 0.83
C LEU A 31 -11.71 23.72 1.23
N LEU A 32 -11.86 23.46 2.53
CA LEU A 32 -12.36 22.21 3.07
C LEU A 32 -13.72 22.41 3.76
N PRO A 33 -14.58 21.37 3.78
CA PRO A 33 -15.77 21.39 4.62
C PRO A 33 -15.41 21.52 6.10
N ASP A 34 -16.37 22.00 6.89
CA ASP A 34 -16.25 22.01 8.35
C ASP A 34 -15.97 20.60 8.89
N ALA A 35 -15.12 20.50 9.90
CA ALA A 35 -14.83 19.24 10.55
C ALA A 35 -16.10 18.68 11.22
N ILE A 36 -16.38 17.41 10.97
CA ILE A 36 -17.51 16.68 11.56
C ILE A 36 -17.02 15.66 12.60
N SER A 37 -17.93 15.14 13.41
CA SER A 37 -17.58 14.11 14.39
C SER A 37 -17.22 12.78 13.71
N GLU A 38 -16.52 11.90 14.43
CA GLU A 38 -16.22 10.54 13.94
C GLU A 38 -17.48 9.77 13.54
N VAL A 39 -18.56 9.93 14.33
CA VAL A 39 -19.84 9.26 14.08
C VAL A 39 -20.46 9.77 12.79
N ASP A 40 -20.44 11.09 12.57
CA ASP A 40 -20.98 11.71 11.37
C ASP A 40 -20.17 11.33 10.12
N ALA A 41 -18.83 11.30 10.23
CA ALA A 41 -17.95 10.89 9.14
C ALA A 41 -18.22 9.44 8.70
N ILE A 42 -18.36 8.51 9.64
CA ILE A 42 -18.70 7.11 9.32
C ILE A 42 -20.08 7.02 8.68
N ALA A 43 -21.07 7.76 9.18
CA ALA A 43 -22.42 7.77 8.62
C ALA A 43 -22.44 8.31 7.17
N GLU A 44 -21.72 9.39 6.93
CA GLU A 44 -21.57 9.99 5.60
C GLU A 44 -20.87 9.03 4.63
N LEU A 45 -19.73 8.44 5.01
CA LEU A 45 -19.01 7.47 4.19
C LEU A 45 -19.85 6.23 3.88
N ARG A 46 -20.66 5.75 4.83
CA ARG A 46 -21.62 4.65 4.59
C ARG A 46 -22.70 5.03 3.59
N ASN A 47 -23.18 6.27 3.62
CA ASN A 47 -24.13 6.78 2.64
C ASN A 47 -23.51 6.93 1.23
N PHE A 48 -22.22 7.23 1.13
CA PHE A 48 -21.52 7.15 -0.16
C PHE A 48 -21.36 5.71 -0.62
N ALA A 49 -20.92 4.81 0.26
CA ALA A 49 -20.72 3.41 -0.06
C ALA A 49 -22.02 2.68 -0.49
N SER A 50 -23.18 3.08 0.05
CA SER A 50 -24.48 2.49 -0.31
C SER A 50 -24.92 2.75 -1.75
N LYS A 51 -24.28 3.70 -2.44
CA LYS A 51 -24.51 3.98 -3.86
C LYS A 51 -23.84 2.95 -4.78
N ASN A 52 -22.90 2.15 -4.26
CA ASN A 52 -22.25 1.10 -5.03
C ASN A 52 -23.18 -0.09 -5.22
N VAL A 53 -23.15 -0.70 -6.41
CA VAL A 53 -23.87 -1.95 -6.70
C VAL A 53 -22.90 -3.12 -6.60
N VAL A 54 -23.09 -3.97 -5.59
CA VAL A 54 -22.31 -5.20 -5.43
C VAL A 54 -22.98 -6.32 -6.22
N ALA A 55 -22.44 -6.61 -7.41
CA ALA A 55 -22.93 -7.67 -8.29
C ALA A 55 -22.04 -8.93 -8.21
N THR A 56 -22.58 -10.07 -8.64
CA THR A 56 -21.76 -11.24 -8.96
C THR A 56 -21.02 -10.99 -10.27
N SER A 57 -19.80 -10.47 -10.16
CA SER A 57 -18.96 -10.15 -11.31
C SER A 57 -18.21 -11.38 -11.82
N LEU A 58 -18.50 -11.78 -13.06
CA LEU A 58 -17.81 -12.86 -13.78
C LEU A 58 -16.95 -12.32 -14.95
N ILE A 59 -16.46 -11.08 -14.82
CA ILE A 59 -15.67 -10.40 -15.86
C ILE A 59 -14.29 -11.05 -16.03
N GLY A 60 -13.68 -11.50 -14.92
CA GLY A 60 -12.33 -12.07 -14.92
C GLY A 60 -11.26 -10.99 -15.01
N THR A 61 -10.37 -11.09 -16.01
CA THR A 61 -9.30 -10.11 -16.30
C THR A 61 -8.44 -9.77 -15.08
N GLY A 62 -7.91 -10.80 -14.41
CA GLY A 62 -7.02 -10.64 -13.25
C GLY A 62 -7.70 -10.49 -11.89
N TYR A 63 -9.02 -10.25 -11.83
CA TYR A 63 -9.77 -10.11 -10.58
C TYR A 63 -10.90 -11.13 -10.48
N TYR A 64 -10.86 -11.94 -9.42
CA TYR A 64 -11.79 -13.04 -9.21
C TYR A 64 -12.36 -12.98 -7.80
N GLY A 65 -13.68 -13.13 -7.67
CA GLY A 65 -14.34 -13.16 -6.36
C GLY A 65 -13.80 -14.33 -5.51
N THR A 66 -13.54 -14.07 -4.23
CA THR A 66 -13.04 -15.05 -3.28
C THR A 66 -13.75 -14.92 -1.94
N ILE A 67 -13.71 -15.98 -1.13
CA ILE A 67 -14.18 -15.97 0.25
C ILE A 67 -12.96 -15.72 1.13
N THR A 68 -12.82 -14.51 1.67
CA THR A 68 -11.83 -14.23 2.72
C THR A 68 -12.26 -14.98 3.99
N PRO A 69 -11.46 -15.93 4.51
CA PRO A 69 -11.83 -16.66 5.72
C PRO A 69 -12.09 -15.69 6.89
N PRO A 70 -13.24 -15.77 7.59
CA PRO A 70 -13.60 -14.81 8.64
C PRO A 70 -12.55 -14.69 9.76
N VAL A 71 -11.84 -15.79 10.05
CA VAL A 71 -10.75 -15.80 11.03
C VAL A 71 -9.56 -14.93 10.61
N ILE A 72 -9.26 -14.84 9.30
CA ILE A 72 -8.19 -13.98 8.77
C ILE A 72 -8.66 -12.53 8.74
N LEU A 73 -9.88 -12.28 8.26
CA LEU A 73 -10.48 -10.94 8.24
C LEU A 73 -10.40 -10.29 9.63
N ARG A 74 -10.92 -10.98 10.66
CA ARG A 74 -11.02 -10.44 12.02
C ARG A 74 -9.67 -10.34 12.73
N ASN A 75 -8.81 -11.36 12.62
CA ASN A 75 -7.62 -11.46 13.48
C ASN A 75 -6.33 -10.93 12.82
N VAL A 76 -6.36 -10.66 11.51
CA VAL A 76 -5.23 -10.10 10.76
C VAL A 76 -5.61 -8.75 10.16
N LEU A 77 -6.58 -8.69 9.23
CA LEU A 77 -6.88 -7.46 8.48
C LEU A 77 -7.47 -6.36 9.37
N GLU A 78 -8.37 -6.72 10.30
CA GLU A 78 -9.01 -5.79 11.24
C GLU A 78 -8.25 -5.64 12.57
N ASN A 79 -7.06 -6.25 12.69
CA ASN A 79 -6.28 -6.23 13.92
C ASN A 79 -5.09 -5.24 13.84
N PRO A 80 -5.08 -4.15 14.62
CA PRO A 80 -4.01 -3.16 14.58
C PRO A 80 -2.63 -3.73 14.90
N ALA A 81 -2.53 -4.83 15.65
CA ALA A 81 -1.25 -5.49 15.91
C ALA A 81 -0.56 -6.00 14.62
N TRP A 82 -1.33 -6.21 13.54
CA TRP A 82 -0.81 -6.66 12.25
C TRP A 82 -0.56 -5.52 11.26
N TYR A 83 -1.40 -4.47 11.24
CA TYR A 83 -1.31 -3.43 10.21
C TYR A 83 -0.66 -2.11 10.66
N THR A 84 -0.34 -1.92 11.95
CA THR A 84 0.29 -0.68 12.44
C THR A 84 1.81 -0.70 12.38
N ALA A 85 2.43 -1.89 12.43
CA ALA A 85 3.87 -2.02 12.26
C ALA A 85 4.27 -1.80 10.79
N TYR A 86 5.45 -1.22 10.56
CA TYR A 86 5.98 -1.00 9.21
C TYR A 86 7.00 -2.08 8.80
N THR A 87 7.82 -1.79 7.78
CA THR A 87 8.86 -2.68 7.26
C THR A 87 9.69 -3.33 8.36
N PRO A 88 9.97 -4.65 8.29
CA PRO A 88 10.75 -5.39 9.29
C PRO A 88 12.24 -5.09 9.29
N TYR A 89 12.62 -3.82 9.50
CA TYR A 89 14.02 -3.41 9.67
C TYR A 89 14.66 -3.90 10.97
N GLN A 90 13.85 -4.21 12.00
CA GLN A 90 14.30 -4.74 13.30
C GLN A 90 13.82 -6.19 13.43
N PRO A 91 14.57 -7.18 12.91
CA PRO A 91 14.09 -8.56 12.77
C PRO A 91 13.74 -9.22 14.11
N GLU A 92 14.44 -8.90 15.20
CA GLU A 92 14.27 -9.50 16.53
C GLU A 92 12.88 -9.27 17.10
N ILE A 93 12.27 -8.14 16.76
CA ILE A 93 10.91 -7.76 17.19
C ILE A 93 9.89 -7.85 16.04
N SER A 94 10.26 -8.58 14.97
CA SER A 94 9.47 -8.67 13.73
C SER A 94 9.27 -10.09 13.22
N GLN A 95 9.67 -11.10 14.01
CA GLN A 95 9.66 -12.50 13.58
C GLN A 95 8.28 -12.99 13.10
N GLY A 96 7.19 -12.59 13.76
CA GLY A 96 5.85 -13.05 13.37
C GLY A 96 5.46 -12.69 11.92
N ARG A 97 5.73 -11.45 11.47
CA ARG A 97 5.44 -11.06 10.08
C ARG A 97 6.48 -11.59 9.10
N LEU A 98 7.75 -11.72 9.52
CA LEU A 98 8.80 -12.33 8.69
C LEU A 98 8.48 -13.80 8.38
N GLU A 99 7.97 -14.54 9.35
CA GLU A 99 7.52 -15.92 9.17
C GLU A 99 6.32 -16.00 8.20
N ALA A 100 5.34 -15.11 8.34
CA ALA A 100 4.20 -15.05 7.40
C ALA A 100 4.65 -14.71 5.96
N LEU A 101 5.61 -13.79 5.79
CA LEU A 101 6.18 -13.48 4.48
C LEU A 101 7.00 -14.65 3.91
N PHE A 102 7.72 -15.38 4.76
CA PHE A 102 8.41 -16.59 4.34
C PHE A 102 7.42 -17.66 3.87
N ALA A 103 6.31 -17.86 4.59
CA ALA A 103 5.25 -18.76 4.16
C ALA A 103 4.63 -18.33 2.81
N PHE A 104 4.46 -17.03 2.58
CA PHE A 104 4.05 -16.50 1.27
C PHE A 104 5.05 -16.86 0.16
N GLN A 105 6.36 -16.67 0.40
CA GLN A 105 7.41 -17.03 -0.55
C GLN A 105 7.41 -18.53 -0.86
N THR A 106 7.30 -19.38 0.18
CA THR A 106 7.21 -20.83 0.02
C THR A 106 5.99 -21.22 -0.80
N MET A 107 4.82 -20.67 -0.50
CA MET A 107 3.59 -20.94 -1.25
C MET A 107 3.74 -20.56 -2.74
N VAL A 108 4.30 -19.39 -3.04
CA VAL A 108 4.53 -18.96 -4.44
C VAL A 108 5.53 -19.89 -5.14
N SER A 109 6.64 -20.25 -4.48
CA SER A 109 7.63 -21.17 -5.02
C SER A 109 7.05 -22.58 -5.28
N ASP A 110 6.27 -23.13 -4.35
CA ASP A 110 5.65 -24.45 -4.48
C ASP A 110 4.62 -24.48 -5.63
N LEU A 111 3.81 -23.42 -5.77
CA LEU A 111 2.79 -23.32 -6.82
C LEU A 111 3.38 -23.07 -8.22
N THR A 112 4.46 -22.29 -8.31
CA THR A 112 5.09 -21.95 -9.60
C THR A 112 6.19 -22.92 -10.03
N GLY A 113 6.72 -23.71 -9.09
CA GLY A 113 7.89 -24.56 -9.29
C GLY A 113 9.21 -23.78 -9.43
N LEU A 114 9.22 -22.48 -9.13
CA LEU A 114 10.42 -21.65 -9.20
C LEU A 114 11.18 -21.64 -7.87
N PRO A 115 12.53 -21.62 -7.90
CA PRO A 115 13.35 -21.81 -6.70
C PRO A 115 13.31 -20.65 -5.71
N ILE A 116 12.95 -19.45 -6.17
CA ILE A 116 12.91 -18.23 -5.35
C ILE A 116 11.68 -17.39 -5.68
N ALA A 117 11.09 -16.80 -4.65
CA ALA A 117 10.05 -15.78 -4.74
C ALA A 117 10.43 -14.60 -3.83
N ASN A 118 9.98 -13.39 -4.19
CA ASN A 118 10.12 -12.23 -3.31
C ASN A 118 8.93 -12.13 -2.34
N ALA A 119 8.91 -11.10 -1.50
CA ALA A 119 7.90 -10.92 -0.45
C ALA A 119 6.62 -10.19 -0.91
N SER A 120 6.48 -9.88 -2.21
CA SER A 120 5.32 -9.34 -2.96
C SER A 120 5.79 -8.34 -4.04
N MET A 121 4.88 -7.97 -4.93
CA MET A 121 4.95 -6.80 -5.82
C MET A 121 3.66 -5.98 -5.67
N LEU A 122 3.51 -4.87 -6.39
CA LEU A 122 2.33 -4.00 -6.29
C LEU A 122 1.09 -4.64 -6.93
N ASP A 123 1.21 -5.11 -8.17
CA ASP A 123 0.15 -5.77 -8.93
C ASP A 123 0.74 -6.67 -10.04
N GLU A 124 -0.13 -7.35 -10.79
CA GLU A 124 0.28 -8.27 -11.88
C GLU A 124 1.04 -7.56 -13.01
N ALA A 125 0.54 -6.41 -13.48
CA ALA A 125 1.12 -5.70 -14.63
C ALA A 125 2.51 -5.13 -14.30
N THR A 126 2.67 -4.55 -13.11
CA THR A 126 3.96 -4.05 -12.64
C THR A 126 4.94 -5.17 -12.35
N ALA A 127 4.48 -6.33 -11.85
CA ALA A 127 5.33 -7.52 -11.73
C ALA A 127 5.82 -8.03 -13.10
N ALA A 128 4.95 -8.03 -14.12
CA ALA A 128 5.34 -8.39 -15.49
C ALA A 128 6.36 -7.40 -16.09
N ALA A 129 6.19 -6.10 -15.85
CA ALA A 129 7.15 -5.08 -16.26
C ALA A 129 8.51 -5.23 -15.56
N GLU A 130 8.53 -5.63 -14.28
CA GLU A 130 9.77 -5.92 -13.55
C GLU A 130 10.43 -7.20 -14.05
N ALA A 131 9.66 -8.20 -14.49
CA ALA A 131 10.19 -9.38 -15.17
C ALA A 131 10.91 -9.00 -16.49
N MET A 132 10.32 -8.10 -17.28
CA MET A 132 10.96 -7.54 -18.48
C MET A 132 12.26 -6.79 -18.12
N THR A 133 12.24 -5.96 -17.07
CA THR A 133 13.42 -5.22 -16.61
C THR A 133 14.53 -6.17 -16.13
N LEU A 134 14.18 -7.23 -15.41
CA LEU A 134 15.10 -8.27 -14.97
C LEU A 134 15.71 -9.00 -16.17
N ALA A 135 14.90 -9.40 -17.14
CA ALA A 135 15.35 -10.07 -18.36
C ALA A 135 16.34 -9.19 -19.15
N ASN A 136 16.03 -7.90 -19.31
CA ASN A 136 16.91 -6.93 -19.97
C ASN A 136 18.24 -6.75 -19.20
N ARG A 137 18.20 -6.74 -17.86
CA ARG A 137 19.40 -6.57 -17.03
C ARG A 137 20.39 -7.73 -17.16
N VAL A 138 19.89 -8.95 -17.34
CA VAL A 138 20.74 -10.15 -17.48
C VAL A 138 21.08 -10.49 -18.94
N TRP A 139 20.45 -9.80 -19.89
CA TRP A 139 20.67 -9.97 -21.32
C TRP A 139 22.09 -9.55 -21.73
N LYS A 140 22.72 -10.34 -22.60
CA LYS A 140 24.09 -10.10 -23.10
C LYS A 140 24.18 -9.86 -24.61
N GLY A 141 23.03 -9.77 -25.29
CA GLY A 141 22.96 -9.56 -26.73
C GLY A 141 22.85 -8.09 -27.12
N ALA A 142 22.24 -7.84 -28.29
CA ALA A 142 22.08 -6.49 -28.82
C ALA A 142 21.18 -5.62 -27.93
N GLN A 143 21.50 -4.33 -27.82
CA GLN A 143 20.77 -3.37 -26.96
C GLN A 143 19.41 -2.97 -27.53
N ASP A 144 19.22 -3.11 -28.84
CA ASP A 144 17.97 -2.86 -29.57
C ASP A 144 17.08 -4.12 -29.65
N ALA A 145 17.38 -5.15 -28.85
CA ALA A 145 16.57 -6.35 -28.78
C ALA A 145 15.12 -6.04 -28.39
N VAL A 146 14.18 -6.62 -29.12
CA VAL A 146 12.75 -6.48 -28.87
C VAL A 146 12.30 -7.48 -27.82
N PHE A 147 11.49 -7.02 -26.85
CA PHE A 147 10.79 -7.89 -25.92
C PHE A 147 9.43 -8.30 -26.49
N LEU A 148 9.20 -9.61 -26.64
CA LEU A 148 7.96 -10.13 -27.21
C LEU A 148 6.90 -10.28 -26.12
N ILE A 149 5.69 -9.80 -26.40
CA ILE A 149 4.54 -9.88 -25.50
C ILE A 149 3.43 -10.62 -26.23
N ASP A 150 2.85 -11.63 -25.58
CA ASP A 150 1.70 -12.34 -26.14
C ASP A 150 0.48 -11.41 -26.15
N LYS A 151 -0.23 -11.36 -27.27
CA LYS A 151 -1.45 -10.55 -27.45
C LYS A 151 -2.63 -10.99 -26.57
N ASN A 152 -2.55 -12.18 -25.96
CA ASN A 152 -3.60 -12.76 -25.13
C ASN A 152 -3.37 -12.55 -23.62
N LEU A 153 -2.33 -11.81 -23.22
CA LEU A 153 -2.25 -11.33 -21.84
C LEU A 153 -3.46 -10.42 -21.52
N HIS A 154 -3.75 -10.28 -20.22
CA HIS A 154 -4.79 -9.38 -19.73
C HIS A 154 -4.53 -7.92 -20.14
#